data_AF-A0A2G1LP53-F1
#
_entry.id   AF-A0A2G1LP53-F1
#
_cell.length_a   1.000
_cell.length_b   1.000
_cell.length_c   1.000
_cell.angle_alpha   90.00
_cell.angle_beta   90.00
_cell.angle_gamma   90.00
#
_symmetry.space_group_name_H-M   'P 1'
#
loop_
_entity.id
_entity.type
_entity.pdbx_description
1 polymer ?
#
loop_
_entity_poly.entity_id
_entity_poly.type
_entity_poly.pdbx_seq_one_letter_code
_entity_poly.pdbx_strand_id
1 'polypeptide(L)'
;MTPRAANPSVENNQAFRLLQEKVGILNGERGDRRKAAMREGDAQDLREFIANLRKGTADVQKDLADAVATLEQLSNNLDTISASLDETKGELETTQQGLAAAQQQLGGLQETLSSVQQAIALAQSAIDALDQSGAAVAQDLASLQSAAGAVTIPDLTSSDVMAAPTAAEHNLLRADVVAMRAALIAMRTAVSS
;
A
#
# COMPACT_ATOMS: atom_id res chain seq x y z
N MET A 1 -70.39 -95.01 -33.80
CA MET A 1 -70.69 -94.20 -35.00
C MET A 1 -69.38 -93.64 -35.51
N THR A 2 -68.81 -94.29 -36.51
CA THR A 2 -67.57 -93.89 -37.20
C THR A 2 -67.83 -92.67 -38.10
N PRO A 3 -66.84 -91.80 -38.32
CA PRO A 3 -67.03 -90.48 -38.89
C PRO A 3 -67.33 -90.57 -40.39
N ARG A 4 -68.27 -89.75 -40.86
CA ARG A 4 -68.58 -89.56 -42.28
C ARG A 4 -67.34 -88.97 -42.96
N ALA A 5 -66.67 -89.76 -43.80
CA ALA A 5 -65.51 -89.32 -44.57
C ALA A 5 -65.90 -88.10 -45.42
N ALA A 6 -65.21 -86.98 -45.20
CA ALA A 6 -65.31 -85.80 -46.04
C ALA A 6 -64.91 -86.18 -47.47
N ASN A 7 -65.68 -85.74 -48.46
CA ASN A 7 -65.43 -86.04 -49.86
C ASN A 7 -64.18 -85.26 -50.31
N PRO A 8 -63.04 -85.93 -50.59
CA PRO A 8 -61.73 -85.28 -50.79
C PRO A 8 -61.69 -84.33 -52.00
N SER A 9 -62.64 -84.47 -52.92
CA SER A 9 -62.81 -83.61 -54.10
C SER A 9 -63.35 -82.20 -53.76
N VAL A 10 -64.11 -82.05 -52.67
CA VAL A 10 -64.68 -80.75 -52.26
C VAL A 10 -63.64 -79.93 -51.49
N GLU A 11 -62.87 -80.55 -50.60
CA GLU A 11 -61.76 -79.92 -49.88
C GLU A 11 -60.63 -79.49 -50.81
N ASN A 12 -60.24 -80.34 -51.78
CA ASN A 12 -59.24 -79.97 -52.79
C ASN A 12 -59.66 -78.76 -53.64
N ASN A 13 -60.95 -78.67 -53.99
CA ASN A 13 -61.48 -77.52 -54.74
C ASN A 13 -61.54 -76.24 -53.90
N GLN A 14 -61.75 -76.33 -52.58
CA GLN A 14 -61.69 -75.18 -51.68
C GLN A 14 -60.26 -74.70 -51.47
N ALA A 15 -59.31 -75.62 -51.26
CA ALA A 15 -57.89 -75.31 -51.13
C ALA A 15 -57.32 -74.63 -52.39
N PHE A 16 -57.71 -75.10 -53.58
CA PHE A 16 -57.29 -74.50 -54.85
C PHE A 16 -57.85 -73.07 -55.04
N ARG A 17 -59.11 -72.82 -54.65
CA ARG A 17 -59.68 -71.46 -54.67
C ARG A 17 -58.96 -70.52 -53.72
N LEU A 18 -58.66 -70.97 -52.51
CA LEU A 18 -57.89 -70.20 -51.51
C LEU A 18 -56.48 -69.88 -52.01
N LEU A 19 -55.85 -70.83 -52.71
CA LEU A 19 -54.55 -70.61 -53.33
C LEU A 19 -54.65 -69.61 -54.49
N GLN A 20 -55.67 -69.71 -55.35
CA GLN A 20 -55.90 -68.73 -56.41
C GLN A 20 -56.16 -67.32 -55.86
N GLU A 21 -56.92 -67.19 -54.77
CA GLU A 21 -57.17 -65.93 -54.11
C GLU A 21 -55.88 -65.35 -53.52
N LYS A 22 -55.09 -66.16 -52.80
CA LYS A 22 -53.80 -65.75 -52.26
C LYS A 22 -52.80 -65.37 -53.35
N VAL A 23 -52.76 -66.10 -54.46
CA VAL A 23 -51.91 -65.78 -55.62
C VAL A 23 -52.41 -64.51 -56.33
N GLY A 24 -53.73 -64.31 -56.43
CA GLY A 24 -54.33 -63.08 -56.95
C GLY A 24 -54.01 -61.86 -56.09
N ILE A 25 -54.06 -62.00 -54.76
CA ILE A 25 -53.65 -60.97 -53.79
C ILE A 25 -52.14 -60.72 -53.91
N LEU A 26 -51.30 -61.76 -53.90
CA LEU A 26 -49.85 -61.63 -54.05
C LEU A 26 -49.45 -60.99 -55.39
N ASN A 27 -50.11 -61.35 -56.50
CA ASN A 27 -49.90 -60.72 -57.80
C ASN A 27 -50.49 -59.30 -57.85
N GLY A 28 -51.58 -59.00 -57.14
CA GLY A 28 -52.14 -57.65 -57.02
C GLY A 28 -51.38 -56.72 -56.07
N GLU A 29 -50.59 -57.27 -55.14
CA GLU A 29 -49.74 -56.51 -54.21
C GLU A 29 -48.29 -56.39 -54.71
N ARG A 30 -47.76 -57.46 -55.33
CA ARG A 30 -46.38 -57.51 -55.86
C ARG A 30 -46.28 -57.29 -57.37
N GLY A 31 -47.28 -57.70 -58.14
CA GLY A 31 -47.33 -57.60 -59.61
C GLY A 31 -48.03 -56.35 -60.14
N ASP A 32 -48.74 -55.58 -59.31
CA ASP A 32 -49.26 -54.26 -59.69
C ASP A 32 -48.13 -53.23 -59.74
N ARG A 33 -47.78 -52.81 -60.96
CA ARG A 33 -46.72 -51.83 -61.23
C ARG A 33 -46.95 -50.50 -60.50
N ARG A 34 -48.20 -50.10 -60.25
CA ARG A 34 -48.50 -48.83 -59.55
C ARG A 34 -48.13 -48.92 -58.07
N LYS A 35 -48.48 -50.03 -57.41
CA LYS A 35 -48.10 -50.27 -56.01
C LYS A 35 -46.61 -50.53 -55.83
N ALA A 36 -45.96 -51.11 -56.83
CA ALA A 36 -44.49 -51.23 -56.84
C ALA A 36 -43.82 -49.85 -56.94
N ALA A 37 -44.29 -49.00 -57.86
CA ALA A 37 -43.78 -47.63 -58.03
C ALA A 37 -43.99 -46.75 -56.79
N MET A 38 -45.15 -46.85 -56.13
CA MET A 38 -45.41 -46.12 -54.86
C MET A 38 -44.43 -46.55 -53.76
N ARG A 39 -44.22 -47.86 -53.56
CA ARG A 39 -43.24 -48.37 -52.58
C ARG A 39 -41.81 -47.95 -52.90
N GLU A 40 -41.47 -47.85 -54.18
CA GLU A 40 -40.17 -47.35 -54.61
C GLU A 40 -40.00 -45.86 -54.30
N GLY A 41 -41.05 -45.04 -54.50
CA GLY A 41 -41.10 -43.64 -54.08
C GLY A 41 -40.94 -43.49 -52.55
N ASP A 42 -41.75 -44.21 -51.77
CA ASP A 42 -41.65 -44.20 -50.31
C ASP A 42 -40.25 -44.61 -49.83
N ALA A 43 -39.62 -45.59 -50.48
CA ALA A 43 -38.27 -46.03 -50.18
C ALA A 43 -37.18 -45.02 -50.59
N GLN A 44 -37.43 -44.16 -51.57
CA GLN A 44 -36.55 -43.05 -51.93
C GLN A 44 -36.69 -41.91 -50.91
N ASP A 45 -37.92 -41.53 -50.56
CA ASP A 45 -38.19 -40.49 -49.55
C ASP A 45 -37.58 -40.86 -48.19
N LEU A 46 -37.73 -42.12 -47.77
CA LEU A 46 -37.10 -42.62 -46.54
C LEU A 46 -35.57 -42.55 -46.61
N ARG A 47 -34.95 -42.84 -47.76
CA ARG A 47 -33.49 -42.73 -47.91
C ARG A 47 -33.04 -41.28 -47.81
N GLU A 48 -33.76 -40.36 -48.44
CA GLU A 48 -33.48 -38.93 -48.37
C GLU A 48 -33.63 -38.41 -46.93
N PHE A 49 -34.71 -38.79 -46.25
CA PHE A 49 -34.93 -38.45 -44.85
C PHE A 49 -33.80 -38.97 -43.95
N ILE A 50 -33.39 -40.24 -44.12
CA ILE A 50 -32.25 -40.82 -43.38
C ILE A 50 -30.95 -40.08 -43.69
N ALA A 51 -30.70 -39.69 -44.95
CA ALA A 51 -29.51 -38.93 -45.32
C ALA A 51 -29.49 -37.55 -44.65
N ASN A 52 -30.63 -36.86 -44.64
CA ASN A 52 -30.79 -35.57 -43.97
C ASN A 52 -30.61 -35.69 -42.45
N LEU A 53 -31.17 -36.74 -41.82
CA LEU A 53 -30.96 -37.01 -40.39
C LEU A 53 -29.49 -37.28 -40.06
N ARG A 54 -28.79 -38.05 -40.89
CA ARG A 54 -27.35 -38.31 -40.71
C ARG A 54 -26.54 -37.02 -40.81
N LYS A 55 -26.85 -36.18 -41.79
CA LYS A 55 -26.20 -34.87 -41.94
C LYS A 55 -26.46 -33.99 -40.72
N GLY A 56 -27.72 -33.83 -40.31
CA GLY A 56 -28.07 -33.03 -39.13
C GLY A 56 -27.43 -33.56 -37.85
N THR A 57 -27.30 -34.88 -37.71
CA THR A 57 -26.59 -35.49 -36.57
C THR A 57 -25.09 -35.15 -36.61
N ALA A 58 -24.46 -35.18 -37.78
CA ALA A 58 -23.05 -34.81 -37.94
C ALA A 58 -22.81 -33.33 -37.64
N ASP A 59 -23.71 -32.46 -38.09
CA ASP A 59 -23.65 -31.02 -37.81
C ASP A 59 -23.77 -30.75 -36.30
N VAL A 60 -24.75 -31.40 -35.62
CA VAL A 60 -24.91 -31.29 -34.15
C VAL A 60 -23.67 -31.82 -33.41
N GLN A 61 -23.06 -32.92 -33.87
CA GLN A 61 -21.83 -33.44 -33.26
C GLN A 61 -20.67 -32.45 -33.39
N LYS A 62 -20.55 -31.78 -34.53
CA LYS A 62 -19.56 -30.73 -34.75
C LYS A 62 -19.81 -29.54 -33.84
N ASP A 63 -21.03 -29.02 -33.81
CA ASP A 63 -21.39 -27.87 -32.97
C ASP A 63 -21.15 -28.15 -31.48
N LEU A 64 -21.42 -29.39 -31.04
CA LEU A 64 -21.13 -29.83 -29.68
C LEU A 64 -19.63 -29.85 -29.39
N ALA A 65 -18.81 -30.35 -30.32
CA ALA A 65 -17.36 -30.35 -30.16
C ALA A 65 -16.79 -28.93 -30.08
N ASP A 66 -17.28 -28.02 -30.93
CA ASP A 66 -16.87 -26.61 -30.94
C ASP A 66 -17.31 -25.90 -29.64
N ALA A 67 -18.50 -26.23 -29.11
CA ALA A 67 -18.98 -25.72 -27.83
C ALA A 67 -18.14 -26.22 -26.64
N VAL A 68 -17.76 -27.50 -26.63
CA VAL A 68 -16.88 -28.07 -25.60
C VAL A 68 -15.51 -27.37 -25.60
N ALA A 69 -14.90 -27.20 -26.77
CA ALA A 69 -13.62 -26.50 -26.89
C ALA A 69 -13.71 -25.04 -26.39
N THR A 70 -14.82 -24.36 -26.67
CA THR A 70 -15.08 -23.00 -26.17
C THR A 70 -15.20 -22.97 -24.65
N LEU A 71 -15.89 -23.95 -24.05
CA LEU A 71 -16.02 -24.06 -22.60
C LEU A 71 -14.67 -24.34 -21.91
N GLU A 72 -13.83 -25.19 -22.49
CA GLU A 72 -12.47 -25.44 -21.99
C GLU A 72 -11.62 -24.15 -22.02
N GLN A 73 -11.69 -23.39 -23.11
CA GLN A 73 -10.99 -22.11 -23.20
C GLN A 73 -11.49 -21.10 -22.16
N LEU A 74 -12.82 -21.03 -21.95
CA LEU A 74 -13.40 -20.15 -20.93
C LEU A 74 -12.98 -20.56 -19.51
N SER A 75 -12.89 -21.86 -19.23
CA SER A 75 -12.38 -22.37 -17.96
C SER A 75 -10.95 -21.91 -17.71
N ASN A 76 -10.06 -22.08 -18.69
CA ASN A 76 -8.67 -21.67 -18.57
C ASN A 76 -8.53 -20.15 -18.37
N ASN A 77 -9.37 -19.35 -19.05
CA ASN A 77 -9.40 -17.90 -18.87
C ASN A 77 -9.86 -17.52 -17.46
N LEU A 78 -10.86 -18.20 -16.90
CA LEU A 78 -11.32 -17.97 -15.54
C LEU A 78 -10.24 -18.31 -14.50
N ASP A 79 -9.50 -19.39 -14.70
CA ASP A 79 -8.37 -19.76 -13.83
C ASP A 79 -7.29 -18.67 -13.87
N THR A 80 -6.95 -18.18 -15.07
CA THR A 80 -5.97 -17.09 -15.26
C THR A 80 -6.42 -15.81 -14.57
N ILE A 81 -7.68 -15.40 -14.76
CA ILE A 81 -8.24 -14.20 -14.13
C ILE A 81 -8.23 -14.34 -12.60
N SER A 82 -8.54 -15.52 -12.09
CA SER A 82 -8.55 -15.79 -10.65
C SER A 82 -7.14 -15.65 -10.04
N ALA A 83 -6.13 -16.19 -10.72
CA ALA A 83 -4.74 -16.05 -10.31
C ALA A 83 -4.28 -14.58 -10.30
N SER A 84 -4.58 -13.82 -11.36
CA SER A 84 -4.25 -12.39 -11.42
C SER A 84 -4.98 -11.56 -10.36
N LEU A 85 -6.21 -11.92 -10.02
CA LEU A 85 -6.96 -11.27 -8.95
C LEU A 85 -6.30 -11.48 -7.58
N ASP A 86 -5.83 -12.69 -7.30
CA ASP A 86 -5.16 -12.98 -6.03
C ASP A 86 -3.79 -12.30 -5.93
N GLU A 87 -3.05 -12.21 -7.04
CA GLU A 87 -1.82 -11.40 -7.11
C GLU A 87 -2.11 -9.92 -6.82
N THR A 88 -3.11 -9.35 -7.49
CA THR A 88 -3.53 -7.95 -7.29
C THR A 88 -3.93 -7.68 -5.83
N LYS A 89 -4.61 -8.61 -5.15
CA LYS A 89 -4.93 -8.49 -3.72
C LYS A 89 -3.68 -8.46 -2.86
N GLY A 90 -2.70 -9.33 -3.13
CA GLY A 90 -1.43 -9.36 -2.39
C GLY A 90 -0.62 -8.06 -2.55
N GLU A 91 -0.57 -7.51 -3.77
CA GLU A 91 0.06 -6.21 -4.03
C GLU A 91 -0.65 -5.07 -3.29
N LEU A 92 -1.98 -5.10 -3.25
CA LEU A 92 -2.77 -4.11 -2.52
C LEU A 92 -2.51 -4.17 -1.01
N GLU A 93 -2.48 -5.36 -0.42
CA GLU A 93 -2.15 -5.54 1.00
C GLU A 93 -0.74 -5.03 1.32
N THR A 94 0.24 -5.34 0.48
CA THR A 94 1.62 -4.84 0.63
C THR A 94 1.67 -3.32 0.56
N THR A 95 0.93 -2.72 -0.38
CA THR A 95 0.83 -1.26 -0.53
C THR A 95 0.20 -0.61 0.70
N GLN A 96 -0.86 -1.21 1.24
CA GLN A 96 -1.53 -0.71 2.45
C GLN A 96 -0.59 -0.74 3.67
N GLN A 97 0.18 -1.82 3.83
CA GLN A 97 1.19 -1.92 4.90
C GLN A 97 2.29 -0.86 4.74
N GLY A 98 2.79 -0.66 3.52
CA GLY A 98 3.76 0.38 3.22
C GLY A 98 3.25 1.79 3.53
N LEU A 99 1.99 2.08 3.21
CA LEU A 99 1.35 3.36 3.53
C LEU A 99 1.24 3.58 5.04
N ALA A 100 0.84 2.56 5.80
CA ALA A 100 0.75 2.65 7.26
C ALA A 100 2.12 2.93 7.90
N ALA A 101 3.17 2.27 7.43
CA ALA A 101 4.54 2.50 7.90
C ALA A 101 5.01 3.94 7.61
N ALA A 102 4.74 4.45 6.40
CA ALA A 102 5.07 5.82 6.02
C ALA A 102 4.33 6.86 6.88
N GLN A 103 3.05 6.63 7.20
CA GLN A 103 2.28 7.49 8.09
C GLN A 103 2.87 7.54 9.50
N GLN A 104 3.30 6.39 10.04
CA GLN A 104 3.95 6.34 11.35
C GLN A 104 5.28 7.12 11.36
N GLN A 105 6.10 6.96 10.31
CA GLN A 105 7.35 7.70 10.17
C GLN A 105 7.14 9.22 10.09
N LEU A 106 6.11 9.65 9.34
CA LEU A 106 5.74 11.07 9.27
C LEU A 106 5.33 11.61 10.64
N GLY A 107 4.56 10.85 11.43
CA GLY A 107 4.22 11.22 12.80
C GLY A 107 5.46 11.42 13.68
N GLY A 108 6.41 10.48 13.65
CA GLY A 108 7.66 10.60 14.41
C GLY A 108 8.54 11.78 13.98
N LEU A 109 8.57 12.10 12.69
CA LEU A 109 9.26 13.29 12.18
C LEU A 109 8.61 14.60 12.66
N GLN A 110 7.28 14.66 12.73
CA GLN A 110 6.56 15.83 13.26
C GLN A 110 6.89 16.07 14.74
N GLU A 111 6.93 15.02 15.55
CA GLU A 111 7.33 15.10 16.97
C GLU A 111 8.77 15.59 17.11
N THR A 112 9.69 15.03 16.32
CA THR A 112 11.10 15.44 16.31
C THR A 112 11.25 16.92 15.95
N LEU A 113 10.53 17.38 14.91
CA LEU A 113 10.55 18.77 14.49
C LEU A 113 10.05 19.71 15.60
N SER A 114 8.95 19.33 16.28
CA SER A 114 8.43 20.10 17.40
C SER A 114 9.43 20.20 18.56
N SER A 115 10.09 19.09 18.90
CA SER A 115 11.14 19.06 19.92
C SER A 115 12.32 19.96 19.57
N VAL A 116 12.76 19.95 18.31
CA VAL A 116 13.86 20.80 17.82
C VAL A 116 13.46 22.28 17.89
N GLN A 117 12.25 22.63 17.49
CA GLN A 117 11.74 24.01 17.59
C GLN A 117 11.74 24.51 19.04
N GLN A 118 11.31 23.67 19.98
CA GLN A 118 11.34 24.02 21.41
C GLN A 118 12.78 24.20 21.92
N ALA A 119 13.70 23.31 21.54
CA ALA A 119 15.10 23.41 21.92
C ALA A 119 15.75 24.70 21.38
N ILE A 120 15.43 25.08 20.14
CA ILE A 120 15.91 26.34 19.54
C ILE A 120 15.38 27.55 20.33
N ALA A 121 14.10 27.58 20.69
CA ALA A 121 13.52 28.68 21.46
C ALA A 121 14.18 28.82 22.85
N LEU A 122 14.46 27.70 23.52
CA LEU A 122 15.17 27.70 24.79
C LEU A 122 16.61 28.20 24.64
N ALA A 123 17.31 27.77 23.59
CA ALA A 123 18.67 28.22 23.31
C ALA A 123 18.72 29.74 23.03
N GLN A 124 17.76 30.27 22.28
CA GLN A 124 17.63 31.71 22.04
C GLN A 124 17.44 32.49 23.35
N SER A 125 16.52 32.03 24.22
CA SER A 125 16.31 32.67 25.52
C SER A 125 17.57 32.62 26.41
N ALA A 126 18.36 31.54 26.33
CA ALA A 126 19.61 31.43 27.08
C ALA A 126 20.68 32.39 26.55
N ILE A 127 20.76 32.58 25.24
CA ILE A 127 21.66 33.57 24.61
C ILE A 127 21.28 34.98 25.05
N ASP A 128 19.99 35.34 24.99
CA ASP A 128 19.51 36.66 25.42
C ASP A 128 19.86 36.95 26.89
N ALA A 129 19.77 35.95 27.76
CA ALA A 129 20.14 36.07 29.17
C ALA A 129 21.65 36.24 29.35
N LEU A 130 22.46 35.53 28.56
CA LEU A 130 23.92 35.67 28.53
C LEU A 130 24.35 37.05 28.07
N ASP A 131 23.71 37.60 27.04
CA ASP A 131 23.97 38.95 26.55
C ASP A 131 23.65 40.02 27.61
N GLN A 132 22.51 39.88 28.29
CA GLN A 132 22.15 40.77 29.41
C GLN A 132 23.14 40.68 30.56
N SER A 133 23.56 39.46 30.93
CA SER A 133 24.59 39.26 31.96
C SER A 133 25.93 39.85 31.55
N GLY A 134 26.32 39.71 30.28
CA GLY A 134 27.55 40.28 29.74
C GLY A 134 27.53 41.81 29.77
N ALA A 135 26.40 42.43 29.42
CA ALA A 135 26.20 43.87 29.50
C ALA A 135 26.29 44.38 30.94
N ALA A 136 25.67 43.68 31.90
CA ALA A 136 25.76 44.03 33.32
C ALA A 136 27.21 43.98 33.83
N VAL A 137 27.95 42.91 33.53
CA VAL A 137 29.37 42.79 33.90
C VAL A 137 30.23 43.88 33.26
N ALA A 138 29.96 44.24 32.00
CA ALA A 138 30.68 45.33 31.35
C ALA A 138 30.41 46.69 32.02
N GLN A 139 29.18 46.93 32.46
CA GLN A 139 28.81 48.13 33.22
C GLN A 139 29.51 48.15 34.59
N ASP A 140 29.47 47.04 35.33
CA ASP A 140 30.14 46.91 36.63
C ASP A 140 31.65 47.16 36.51
N LEU A 141 32.27 46.61 35.46
CA LEU A 141 33.69 46.84 35.19
C LEU A 141 34.00 48.30 34.89
N ALA A 142 33.16 48.97 34.08
CA ALA A 142 33.33 50.39 33.77
C ALA A 142 33.18 51.27 35.02
N SER A 143 32.20 50.96 35.88
CA SER A 143 32.01 51.62 37.17
C SER A 143 33.21 51.43 38.09
N LEU A 144 33.74 50.21 38.19
CA LEU A 144 34.93 49.91 39.00
C LEU A 144 36.19 50.63 38.48
N GLN A 145 36.38 50.67 37.16
CA GLN A 145 37.47 51.42 36.54
C GLN A 145 37.38 52.92 36.82
N SER A 146 36.17 53.50 36.73
CA SER A 146 35.95 54.90 37.04
C SER A 146 36.20 55.20 38.53
N ALA A 147 35.69 54.37 39.43
CA ALA A 147 35.85 54.53 40.87
C ALA A 147 37.33 54.39 41.29
N ALA A 148 38.04 53.40 40.75
CA ALA A 148 39.46 53.21 41.00
C ALA A 148 40.31 54.37 40.44
N GLY A 149 39.99 54.86 39.23
CA GLY A 149 40.69 56.00 38.61
C GLY A 149 40.47 57.34 39.33
N ALA A 150 39.40 57.47 40.13
CA ALA A 150 39.13 58.66 40.94
C ALA A 150 39.96 58.72 42.23
N VAL A 151 40.62 57.61 42.62
CA VAL A 151 41.49 57.58 43.81
C VAL A 151 42.73 58.41 43.56
N THR A 152 42.89 59.49 44.32
CA THR A 152 44.10 60.34 44.26
C THR A 152 45.14 59.82 45.24
N ILE A 153 46.34 59.51 44.75
CA ILE A 153 47.50 59.21 45.59
C ILE A 153 48.19 60.54 45.93
N PRO A 154 48.28 60.93 47.21
CA PRO A 154 48.92 62.17 47.61
C PRO A 154 50.44 62.10 47.38
N ASP A 155 51.01 63.22 46.93
CA ASP A 155 52.47 63.39 46.87
C ASP A 155 53.06 63.32 48.29
N LEU A 156 54.26 62.74 48.40
CA LEU A 156 55.00 62.69 49.66
C LEU A 156 55.71 64.03 49.89
N THR A 157 55.58 64.56 51.11
CA THR A 157 56.21 65.83 51.52
C THR A 157 57.43 65.62 52.41
N SER A 158 57.56 64.44 53.01
CA SER A 158 58.75 64.01 53.73
C SER A 158 59.91 63.75 52.76
N SER A 159 61.12 64.12 53.19
CA SER A 159 62.37 63.88 52.48
C SER A 159 63.23 62.86 53.21
N ASP A 160 64.22 62.30 52.51
CA ASP A 160 65.21 61.41 53.12
C ASP A 160 65.98 62.12 54.24
N VAL A 161 66.13 61.44 55.38
CA VAL A 161 66.81 61.98 56.56
C VAL A 161 68.25 61.47 56.60
N MET A 162 69.24 62.37 56.54
CA MET A 162 70.68 62.03 56.55
C MET A 162 71.37 62.25 57.91
N ALA A 163 70.61 62.68 58.93
CA ALA A 163 71.07 62.91 60.30
C ALA A 163 69.99 62.45 61.31
N ALA A 164 70.17 62.75 62.61
CA ALA A 164 69.13 62.44 63.60
C ALA A 164 67.83 63.22 63.26
N PRO A 165 66.67 62.55 63.13
CA PRO A 165 65.43 63.18 62.70
C PRO A 165 64.99 64.29 63.66
N THR A 166 64.66 65.44 63.09
CA THR A 166 64.01 66.53 63.80
C THR A 166 62.53 66.22 64.01
N ALA A 167 61.92 66.87 65.01
CA ALA A 167 60.48 66.75 65.26
C ALA A 167 59.64 67.20 64.04
N ALA A 168 60.14 68.13 63.23
CA ALA A 168 59.47 68.61 62.02
C ALA A 168 59.42 67.52 60.93
N GLU A 169 60.54 66.85 60.65
CA GLU A 169 60.61 65.76 59.67
C GLU A 169 59.71 64.58 60.07
N HIS A 170 59.69 64.22 61.37
CA HIS A 170 58.79 63.19 61.88
C HIS A 170 57.31 63.58 61.70
N ASN A 171 56.96 64.85 61.91
CA ASN A 171 55.59 65.32 61.72
C ASN A 171 55.15 65.30 60.24
N LEU A 172 56.06 65.61 59.30
CA LEU A 172 55.80 65.49 57.85
C LEU A 172 55.57 64.04 57.44
N LEU A 173 56.44 63.11 57.85
CA LEU A 173 56.26 61.68 57.58
C LEU A 173 54.93 61.17 58.14
N ARG A 174 54.56 61.59 59.35
CA ARG A 174 53.28 61.22 59.95
C ARG A 174 52.10 61.74 59.13
N ALA A 175 52.19 62.96 58.58
CA ALA A 175 51.16 63.51 57.71
C ALA A 175 51.04 62.72 56.40
N ASP A 176 52.16 62.39 55.76
CA ASP A 176 52.19 61.56 54.55
C ASP A 176 51.56 60.18 54.77
N VAL A 177 51.90 59.51 55.88
CA VAL A 177 51.32 58.20 56.23
C VAL A 177 49.81 58.28 56.43
N VAL A 178 49.31 59.35 57.07
CA VAL A 178 47.87 59.57 57.24
C VAL A 178 47.20 59.81 55.89
N ALA A 179 47.82 60.58 55.00
CA ALA A 179 47.30 60.85 53.67
C ALA A 179 47.25 59.59 52.79
N MET A 180 48.32 58.79 52.79
CA MET A 180 48.38 57.49 52.12
C MET A 180 47.33 56.51 52.65
N ARG A 181 47.13 56.46 53.97
CA ARG A 181 46.08 55.64 54.58
C ARG A 181 44.69 56.07 54.13
N ALA A 182 44.44 57.37 53.98
CA ALA A 182 43.17 57.87 53.46
C ALA A 182 42.95 57.45 52.00
N ALA A 183 43.97 57.53 51.15
CA ALA A 183 43.91 57.07 49.75
C ALA A 183 43.65 55.55 49.65
N LEU A 184 44.29 54.74 50.48
CA LEU A 184 44.04 53.29 50.56
C LEU A 184 42.60 52.96 50.99
N ILE A 185 42.05 53.71 51.95
CA ILE A 185 40.64 53.56 52.37
C ILE A 185 39.70 53.91 51.22
N ALA A 186 39.98 55.00 50.49
CA ALA A 186 39.20 55.39 49.32
C ALA A 186 39.22 54.31 48.22
N MET A 187 40.41 53.75 47.93
CA MET A 187 40.56 52.66 46.95
C MET A 187 39.82 51.39 47.37
N ARG A 188 39.94 50.98 48.64
CA ARG A 188 39.19 49.85 49.16
C ARG A 188 37.69 50.06 48.97
N THR A 189 37.19 51.25 49.32
CA THR A 189 35.77 51.58 49.21
C THR A 189 35.30 51.50 47.75
N ALA A 190 36.07 52.07 46.83
CA ALA A 190 35.80 52.07 45.39
C ALA A 190 35.78 50.67 44.73
N VAL A 191 36.57 49.72 45.24
CA VAL A 191 36.63 48.35 44.72
C VAL A 191 35.59 47.43 45.38
N SER A 192 35.09 47.80 46.57
CA SER A 192 34.07 47.02 47.30
C SER A 192 32.64 47.48 47.09
N SER A 193 32.44 48.60 46.37
CA SER A 193 31.13 49.15 45.99
C SER A 193 30.68 48.60 44.66
#